data_AF-A0A9N9MNU0-F1
#
_entry.id   AF-A0A9N9MNU0-F1
#
_cell.length_a   1.000
_cell.length_b   1.000
_cell.length_c   1.000
_cell.angle_alpha   90.00
_cell.angle_beta   90.00
_cell.angle_gamma   90.00
#
_symmetry.space_group_name_H-M   'P 1'
#
loop_
_entity.id
_entity.type
_entity.pdbx_description
1 polymer ?
#
loop_
_entity_poly.entity_id
_entity_poly.type
_entity_poly.pdbx_seq_one_letter_code
_entity_poly.pdbx_strand_id
1 'polypeptide(L)'
;MFLFLFLAAIFVPKWFNYYACLNEYFSIKMSTKKCVGKETFQRINYLYQLCNKLTTENRAAHIASNHYSNLAVNISKKAVQRLDIDIKRTLCKGCRSILIPGVTCKIRIKKKKVLKHCMKCSRVKVFDTRNKNYVPWSHREESLVELLDYADEESESKKNKMDTSGK
;
A
#
# COMPACT_ATOMS: atom_id res chain seq x y z
N MET A 1 4.86 -65.54 -14.96
CA MET A 1 5.76 -65.54 -16.13
C MET A 1 6.09 -64.11 -16.48
N PHE A 2 7.38 -63.76 -16.33
CA PHE A 2 8.15 -62.71 -17.01
C PHE A 2 7.64 -61.25 -16.94
N LEU A 3 8.16 -60.38 -16.07
CA LEU A 3 9.47 -59.68 -16.07
C LEU A 3 9.78 -58.87 -17.35
N PHE A 4 9.75 -57.54 -17.22
CA PHE A 4 10.54 -56.45 -17.86
C PHE A 4 9.81 -55.14 -17.46
N LEU A 5 10.17 -54.29 -16.48
CA LEU A 5 11.45 -53.66 -16.11
C LEU A 5 12.21 -53.11 -17.31
N PHE A 6 12.14 -51.80 -17.57
CA PHE A 6 13.25 -50.84 -17.42
C PHE A 6 12.93 -49.46 -18.06
N LEU A 7 13.21 -48.41 -17.28
CA LEU A 7 13.66 -47.05 -17.68
C LEU A 7 12.70 -46.08 -18.40
N ALA A 8 12.12 -45.18 -17.60
CA ALA A 8 12.43 -43.75 -17.71
C ALA A 8 12.14 -43.06 -16.38
N ALA A 9 13.13 -43.10 -15.48
CA ALA A 9 13.28 -42.06 -14.48
C ALA A 9 13.79 -40.79 -15.17
N ILE A 10 13.40 -39.62 -14.63
CA ILE A 10 14.03 -38.29 -14.66
C ILE A 10 12.95 -37.22 -14.92
N PHE A 11 12.20 -36.87 -13.87
CA PHE A 11 11.95 -35.46 -13.55
C PHE A 11 11.51 -35.35 -12.07
N VAL A 12 12.51 -35.30 -11.19
CA VAL A 12 12.39 -34.80 -9.80
C VAL A 12 12.80 -33.31 -9.89
N PRO A 13 12.06 -32.33 -9.34
CA PRO A 13 11.97 -32.15 -7.89
C PRO A 13 10.57 -31.74 -7.38
N LYS A 14 10.11 -32.29 -6.25
CA LYS A 14 10.40 -31.84 -4.87
C LYS A 14 9.91 -30.41 -4.67
N TRP A 15 9.01 -30.22 -3.69
CA TRP A 15 8.36 -28.99 -3.21
C TRP A 15 6.84 -29.09 -3.33
N PHE A 16 6.17 -29.70 -2.34
CA PHE A 16 4.91 -29.21 -1.74
C PHE A 16 4.51 -30.17 -0.61
N ASN A 17 5.34 -30.24 0.42
CA ASN A 17 4.95 -30.90 1.67
C ASN A 17 5.57 -30.10 2.81
N TYR A 18 5.00 -28.91 3.06
CA TYR A 18 5.20 -28.14 4.29
C TYR A 18 4.18 -26.98 4.38
N TYR A 19 2.88 -27.26 4.29
CA TYR A 19 1.84 -26.30 4.70
C TYR A 19 0.65 -27.05 5.30
N ALA A 20 0.86 -27.66 6.46
CA ALA A 20 -0.20 -28.20 7.31
C ALA A 20 0.23 -28.21 8.79
N CYS A 21 0.85 -27.13 9.27
CA CYS A 21 1.16 -26.98 10.70
C CYS A 21 1.12 -25.52 11.18
N LEU A 22 0.11 -24.75 10.77
CA LEU A 22 -0.27 -23.50 11.43
C LEU A 22 -1.79 -23.29 11.32
N ASN A 23 -2.55 -24.32 11.68
CA ASN A 23 -3.98 -24.20 11.89
C ASN A 23 -4.29 -24.78 13.27
N GLU A 24 -3.95 -24.00 14.30
CA GLU A 24 -4.66 -23.91 15.57
C GLU A 24 -3.96 -22.88 16.46
N TYR A 25 -4.76 -22.24 17.32
CA TYR A 25 -4.42 -21.18 18.27
C TYR A 25 -4.24 -19.77 17.69
N PHE A 26 -5.31 -18.98 17.73
CA PHE A 26 -5.58 -18.14 18.90
C PHE A 26 -6.80 -17.25 18.63
N SER A 27 -8.00 -17.75 18.95
CA SER A 27 -9.21 -16.92 18.96
C SER A 27 -9.22 -16.07 20.23
N ILE A 28 -8.48 -14.96 20.23
CA ILE A 28 -8.72 -13.89 21.20
C ILE A 28 -9.99 -13.17 20.77
N LYS A 29 -11.05 -13.24 21.58
CA LYS A 29 -12.12 -12.24 21.49
C LYS A 29 -11.54 -10.87 21.80
N MET A 30 -11.16 -10.12 20.76
CA MET A 30 -10.68 -8.76 20.93
C MET A 30 -11.90 -7.84 20.99
N SER A 31 -12.11 -7.19 22.14
CA SER A 31 -13.01 -6.04 22.27
C SER A 31 -12.72 -5.07 21.12
N THR A 32 -13.74 -4.70 20.34
CA THR A 32 -13.57 -3.83 19.16
C THR A 32 -13.13 -2.43 19.60
N LYS A 33 -11.81 -2.22 19.70
CA LYS A 33 -11.24 -0.91 19.97
C LYS A 33 -11.44 -0.02 18.73
N LYS A 34 -12.32 0.96 18.84
CA LYS A 34 -12.54 1.96 17.78
C LYS A 34 -11.37 2.94 17.79
N CYS A 35 -10.62 3.04 16.67
CA CYS A 35 -9.65 4.12 16.54
C CYS A 35 -10.38 5.45 16.34
N VAL A 36 -9.92 6.47 17.06
CA VAL A 36 -10.40 7.84 16.84
C VAL A 36 -9.97 8.26 15.43
N GLY A 37 -10.94 8.70 14.61
CA GLY A 37 -10.66 9.20 13.25
C GLY A 37 -10.67 8.14 12.14
N LYS A 38 -11.21 6.93 12.36
CA LYS A 38 -11.38 5.88 11.34
C LYS A 38 -11.90 6.42 9.99
N GLU A 39 -13.04 7.10 10.02
CA GLU A 39 -13.71 7.66 8.84
C GLU A 39 -12.82 8.65 8.08
N THR A 40 -12.07 9.47 8.81
CA THR A 40 -11.14 10.44 8.21
C THR A 40 -10.02 9.73 7.46
N PHE A 41 -9.43 8.68 8.05
CA PHE A 41 -8.39 7.90 7.39
C PHE A 41 -8.91 7.19 6.14
N GLN A 42 -10.08 6.58 6.22
CA GLN A 42 -10.74 5.94 5.08
C GLN A 42 -10.98 6.95 3.95
N ARG A 43 -11.50 8.13 4.27
CA ARG A 43 -11.72 9.21 3.30
C ARG A 43 -10.42 9.70 2.64
N ILE A 44 -9.37 9.89 3.43
CA ILE A 44 -8.05 10.29 2.90
C ILE A 44 -7.49 9.20 1.98
N ASN A 45 -7.59 7.93 2.39
CA ASN A 45 -7.13 6.79 1.61
C ASN A 45 -7.87 6.69 0.27
N TYR A 46 -9.20 6.79 0.28
CA TYR A 46 -10.01 6.78 -0.92
C TYR A 46 -9.62 7.91 -1.90
N LEU A 47 -9.50 9.14 -1.39
CA LEU A 47 -9.09 10.27 -2.22
C LEU A 47 -7.69 10.08 -2.80
N TYR A 48 -6.76 9.54 -2.02
CA TYR A 48 -5.40 9.28 -2.48
C TYR A 48 -5.36 8.24 -3.61
N GLN A 49 -6.08 7.13 -3.45
CA GLN A 49 -6.21 6.09 -4.47
C GLN A 49 -6.85 6.64 -5.77
N LEU A 50 -7.93 7.42 -5.62
CA LEU A 50 -8.59 8.08 -6.76
C LEU A 50 -7.63 8.98 -7.54
N CYS A 51 -6.85 9.82 -6.84
CA CYS A 51 -5.86 10.69 -7.48
C CYS A 51 -4.82 9.88 -8.26
N ASN A 52 -4.34 8.78 -7.68
CA ASN A 52 -3.32 7.94 -8.30
C ASN A 52 -3.86 7.28 -9.58
N LYS A 53 -5.09 6.75 -9.52
CA LYS A 53 -5.79 6.16 -10.65
C LYS A 53 -5.99 7.17 -11.78
N LEU A 54 -6.54 8.35 -11.47
CA LEU A 54 -6.75 9.43 -12.45
C LEU A 54 -5.45 9.88 -13.12
N THR A 55 -4.36 9.96 -12.37
CA THR A 55 -3.05 10.38 -12.91
C THR A 55 -2.45 9.33 -13.84
N THR A 56 -2.75 8.05 -13.59
CA THR A 56 -2.23 6.92 -14.36
C THR A 56 -3.03 6.70 -15.65
N GLU A 57 -4.36 6.73 -15.55
CA GLU A 57 -5.27 6.49 -16.69
C GLU A 57 -5.33 7.68 -17.64
N ASN A 58 -5.49 8.90 -17.10
CA ASN A 58 -5.81 10.08 -17.90
C ASN A 58 -4.92 11.26 -17.54
N ARG A 59 -3.82 11.44 -18.27
CA ARG A 59 -2.91 12.58 -18.07
C ARG A 59 -3.59 13.94 -18.29
N ALA A 60 -4.64 14.01 -19.12
CA ALA A 60 -5.42 15.23 -19.30
C ALA A 60 -6.16 15.65 -18.02
N ALA A 61 -6.66 14.69 -17.23
CA ALA A 61 -7.42 14.91 -15.99
C ALA A 61 -6.55 15.34 -14.78
N HIS A 62 -5.37 15.90 -15.03
CA HIS A 62 -4.40 16.28 -14.03
C HIS A 62 -4.88 17.36 -13.05
N ILE A 63 -5.88 18.16 -13.44
CA ILE A 63 -6.51 19.19 -12.59
C ILE A 63 -7.38 18.53 -11.53
N ALA A 64 -8.20 17.55 -11.91
CA ALA A 64 -9.04 16.78 -10.99
C ALA A 64 -8.19 16.02 -9.97
N SER A 65 -7.12 15.35 -10.42
CA SER A 65 -6.14 14.69 -9.51
C SER A 65 -5.54 15.68 -8.51
N ASN A 66 -5.12 16.87 -8.97
CA ASN A 66 -4.60 17.91 -8.07
C ASN A 66 -5.67 18.37 -7.06
N HIS A 67 -6.91 18.55 -7.50
CA HIS A 67 -8.01 18.95 -6.63
C HIS A 67 -8.26 17.93 -5.51
N TYR A 68 -8.37 16.64 -5.84
CA TYR A 68 -8.56 15.59 -4.84
C TYR A 68 -7.37 15.47 -3.88
N SER A 69 -6.14 15.64 -4.37
CA SER A 69 -4.95 15.63 -3.51
C SER A 69 -4.91 16.83 -2.54
N ASN A 70 -5.36 18.01 -3.00
CA ASN A 70 -5.56 19.18 -2.15
C ASN A 70 -6.63 18.91 -1.09
N LEU A 71 -7.75 18.30 -1.48
CA LEU A 71 -8.82 17.93 -0.55
C LEU A 71 -8.33 16.95 0.52
N ALA A 72 -7.57 15.91 0.16
CA ALA A 72 -7.02 14.95 1.12
C ALA A 72 -6.13 15.64 2.17
N VAL A 73 -5.26 16.57 1.74
CA VAL A 73 -4.43 17.36 2.66
C VAL A 73 -5.25 18.31 3.52
N ASN A 74 -6.30 18.93 2.96
CA ASN A 74 -7.17 19.83 3.70
C ASN A 74 -8.01 19.08 4.76
N ILE A 75 -8.51 17.90 4.43
CA ILE A 75 -9.22 17.02 5.37
C ILE A 75 -8.29 16.62 6.51
N SER A 76 -7.06 16.18 6.20
CA SER A 76 -6.04 15.87 7.20
C SER A 76 -5.78 17.05 8.14
N LYS A 77 -5.65 18.27 7.61
CA LYS A 77 -5.46 19.49 8.43
C LYS A 77 -6.65 19.78 9.33
N LYS A 78 -7.88 19.73 8.79
CA LYS A 78 -9.10 19.99 9.55
C LYS A 78 -9.32 18.97 10.66
N ALA A 79 -9.01 17.70 10.39
CA ALA A 79 -9.12 16.62 11.36
C ALA A 79 -7.89 16.53 12.30
N VAL A 80 -6.89 17.41 12.16
CA VAL A 80 -5.61 17.38 12.90
C VAL A 80 -4.91 16.01 12.79
N GLN A 81 -5.16 15.30 11.68
CA GLN A 81 -4.66 13.95 11.46
C GLN A 81 -3.31 13.97 10.74
N ARG A 82 -2.32 13.29 11.30
CA ARG A 82 -1.00 13.15 10.66
C ARG A 82 -1.12 12.20 9.47
N LEU A 83 -0.81 12.70 8.26
CA LEU A 83 -0.67 11.83 7.09
C LEU A 83 0.52 10.88 7.25
N ASP A 84 0.41 9.70 6.67
CA ASP A 84 1.52 8.76 6.59
C ASP A 84 2.69 9.32 5.77
N ILE A 85 3.91 8.88 6.08
CA ILE A 85 5.12 9.37 5.44
C ILE A 85 5.18 9.03 3.95
N ASP A 86 4.60 7.92 3.52
CA ASP A 86 4.63 7.50 2.12
C ASP A 86 3.71 8.37 1.28
N ILE A 87 2.51 8.65 1.78
CA ILE A 87 1.59 9.63 1.17
C ILE A 87 2.23 11.03 1.15
N LYS A 88 2.82 11.47 2.27
CA LYS A 88 3.52 12.77 2.31
C LYS A 88 4.68 12.83 1.33
N ARG A 89 5.39 11.72 1.07
CA ARG A 89 6.54 11.64 0.16
C ARG A 89 6.11 11.71 -1.30
N THR A 90 4.96 11.14 -1.67
CA THR A 90 4.41 11.17 -3.03
C THR A 90 3.74 12.50 -3.37
N LEU A 91 3.31 13.32 -2.39
CA LEU A 91 2.68 14.62 -2.68
C LEU A 91 3.68 15.77 -2.88
N CYS A 92 3.40 16.67 -3.83
CA CYS A 92 4.18 17.89 -4.03
C CYS A 92 3.92 18.93 -2.92
N LYS A 93 4.97 19.63 -2.45
CA LYS A 93 4.83 20.68 -1.41
C LYS A 93 4.12 21.95 -1.89
N GLY A 94 4.12 22.22 -3.19
CA GLY A 94 3.53 23.42 -3.80
C GLY A 94 2.11 23.14 -4.29
N CYS A 95 2.01 22.64 -5.52
CA CYS A 95 0.74 22.36 -6.20
C CYS A 95 -0.03 21.13 -5.67
N ARG A 96 0.51 20.41 -4.68
CA ARG A 96 -0.03 19.16 -4.10
C ARG A 96 -0.27 17.98 -5.06
N SER A 97 0.11 18.11 -6.33
CA SER A 97 0.09 17.00 -7.29
C SER A 97 0.80 15.74 -6.78
N ILE A 98 0.27 14.56 -7.12
CA ILE A 98 0.94 13.28 -6.88
C ILE A 98 2.15 13.19 -7.81
N LEU A 99 3.30 12.83 -7.22
CA LEU A 99 4.59 12.66 -7.86
C LEU A 99 4.79 11.18 -8.21
N ILE A 100 4.36 10.80 -9.41
CA ILE A 100 4.62 9.49 -10.00
C ILE A 100 5.87 9.64 -10.88
N PRO A 101 6.93 8.84 -10.66
CA PRO A 101 8.12 8.88 -11.51
C PRO A 101 7.76 8.58 -12.96
N GLY A 102 8.30 9.37 -13.89
CA GLY A 102 8.08 9.20 -15.33
C GLY A 102 6.78 9.81 -15.87
N VAL A 103 5.79 10.07 -15.02
CA VAL A 103 4.50 10.68 -15.44
C VAL A 103 4.43 12.15 -15.05
N THR A 104 4.50 12.46 -13.75
CA THR A 104 4.36 13.82 -13.20
C THR A 104 5.64 14.33 -12.55
N CYS A 105 6.58 13.42 -12.27
CA CYS A 105 7.81 13.71 -11.57
C CYS A 105 9.03 13.18 -12.33
N LYS A 106 10.09 13.99 -12.38
CA LYS A 106 11.43 13.58 -12.83
C LYS A 106 12.28 13.28 -11.61
N ILE A 107 12.83 12.08 -11.53
CA ILE A 107 13.78 11.70 -10.46
C ILE A 107 15.20 11.88 -10.98
N ARG A 108 16.04 12.56 -10.20
CA ARG A 108 17.48 12.71 -10.48
C ARG A 108 18.28 12.30 -9.24
N ILE A 109 19.34 11.55 -9.45
CA ILE A 109 20.26 11.17 -8.37
C ILE A 109 21.52 12.03 -8.54
N LYS A 110 21.84 12.86 -7.53
CA LYS A 110 23.04 13.70 -7.52
C LYS A 110 23.71 13.63 -6.16
N LYS A 111 25.03 13.42 -6.11
CA LYS A 111 25.85 13.47 -4.88
C LYS A 111 25.22 12.70 -3.68
N LYS A 112 24.74 11.46 -3.89
CA LYS A 112 24.04 10.62 -2.88
C LYS A 112 22.75 11.27 -2.32
N LYS A 113 22.04 12.02 -3.16
CA LYS A 113 20.72 12.56 -2.89
C LYS A 113 19.77 12.21 -4.04
N VAL A 114 18.55 11.86 -3.69
CA VAL A 114 17.45 11.62 -4.64
C VAL A 114 16.60 12.88 -4.69
N LEU A 115 16.57 13.52 -5.84
CA LEU A 115 15.80 14.72 -6.12
C LEU A 115 14.56 14.34 -6.92
N LYS A 116 13.38 14.54 -6.33
CA LYS A 116 12.08 14.42 -7.00
C LYS A 116 11.63 15.80 -7.47
N HIS A 117 11.72 16.04 -8.78
CA HIS A 117 11.30 17.29 -9.42
C HIS A 117 9.86 17.18 -9.90
N CYS A 118 8.98 18.09 -9.47
CA CYS A 118 7.62 18.19 -10.01
C CYS A 118 7.66 18.82 -11.40
N MET A 119 7.04 18.19 -12.41
CA MET A 119 6.98 18.75 -13.76
C MET A 119 6.00 19.91 -13.90
N LYS A 120 5.04 20.07 -12.97
CA LYS A 120 4.04 21.14 -13.01
C LYS A 120 4.54 22.46 -12.42
N CYS A 121 5.12 22.41 -11.20
CA CYS A 121 5.50 23.62 -10.45
C CYS A 121 7.01 23.73 -10.17
N SER A 122 7.83 22.86 -10.77
CA SER A 122 9.31 22.82 -10.67
C SER A 122 9.89 22.69 -9.26
N ARG A 123 9.05 22.53 -8.22
CA ARG A 123 9.49 22.35 -6.84
C ARG A 123 10.14 20.98 -6.66
N VAL A 124 11.19 20.95 -5.85
CA VAL A 124 12.04 19.78 -5.65
C VAL A 124 11.90 19.25 -4.23
N LYS A 125 11.76 17.93 -4.10
CA LYS A 125 11.91 17.23 -2.82
C LYS A 125 13.21 16.46 -2.84
N VAL A 126 14.04 16.70 -1.84
CA VAL A 126 15.36 16.08 -1.71
C VAL A 126 15.29 15.04 -0.60
N PHE A 127 15.80 13.85 -0.89
CA PHE A 127 15.96 12.76 0.07
C PHE A 127 17.44 12.39 0.10
N ASP A 128 18.05 12.43 1.28
CA ASP A 128 19.43 12.02 1.45
C ASP A 128 19.52 10.49 1.47
N THR A 129 20.46 9.93 0.70
CA THR A 129 20.72 8.48 0.65
C THR A 129 22.11 8.16 1.19
N ARG A 130 22.66 9.03 2.05
CA ARG A 130 23.98 8.83 2.66
C ARG A 130 23.98 7.65 3.63
N ASN A 131 22.97 7.55 4.48
CA ASN A 131 22.79 6.44 5.40
C ASN A 131 21.92 5.37 4.72
N LYS A 132 22.50 4.18 4.49
CA LYS A 132 21.81 3.04 3.86
C LYS A 132 20.76 2.42 4.80
N ASN A 133 20.99 2.50 6.10
CA ASN A 133 20.15 1.88 7.13
C ASN A 133 19.12 2.85 7.71
N TYR A 134 18.93 4.02 7.09
CA TYR A 134 17.95 4.99 7.57
C TYR A 134 16.53 4.54 7.22
N VAL A 135 15.74 4.29 8.27
CA VAL A 135 14.33 3.93 8.19
C VAL A 135 13.52 4.98 8.95
N PRO A 136 12.44 5.54 8.38
CA PRO A 136 11.55 6.45 9.10
C PRO A 136 10.96 5.80 10.35
N TRP A 137 10.63 6.60 11.37
CA TRP A 137 10.05 6.09 12.62
C TRP A 137 8.86 5.16 12.39
N SER A 138 7.92 5.56 11.52
CA SER A 138 6.70 4.81 11.20
C SER A 138 6.92 3.42 10.57
N HIS A 139 8.13 3.09 10.14
CA HIS A 139 8.45 1.78 9.53
C HIS A 139 9.17 0.85 10.51
N ARG A 140 9.50 1.30 11.73
CA ARG A 140 10.15 0.47 12.74
C ARG A 140 9.09 -0.37 13.46
N GLU A 141 9.41 -1.62 13.76
CA GLU A 141 8.53 -2.52 14.51
C GLU A 141 8.22 -1.95 15.91
N GLU A 142 9.21 -1.33 16.56
CA GLU A 142 9.07 -0.61 17.84
C GLU A 142 8.02 0.51 17.83
N SER A 143 7.67 1.04 16.65
CA SER A 143 6.68 2.12 16.53
C SER A 143 5.24 1.60 16.57
N LEU A 144 5.04 0.29 16.42
CA LEU A 144 3.73 -0.35 16.47
C LEU A 144 3.30 -0.51 17.92
N VAL A 145 2.27 0.26 18.31
CA VAL A 145 1.70 0.18 19.67
C VAL A 145 0.62 -0.89 19.73
N GLU A 146 -0.34 -0.85 18.81
CA GLU A 146 -1.45 -1.81 18.71
C GLU A 146 -1.81 -2.04 17.24
N LEU A 147 -2.13 -3.29 16.89
CA LEU A 147 -2.75 -3.65 15.61
C LEU A 147 -4.26 -3.72 15.81
N LEU A 148 -5.01 -3.03 14.95
CA LEU A 148 -6.46 -2.99 14.97
C LEU A 148 -6.97 -3.63 13.69
N ASP A 149 -7.55 -4.81 13.81
CA ASP A 149 -8.14 -5.53 12.70
C ASP A 149 -9.55 -5.02 12.45
N TYR A 150 -9.74 -4.32 11.32
CA TYR A 150 -11.04 -3.86 10.84
C TYR A 150 -11.63 -4.79 9.78
N ALA A 151 -11.23 -6.06 9.77
CA ALA A 151 -11.86 -7.03 8.91
C ALA A 151 -13.37 -7.04 9.22
N ASP A 152 -14.18 -6.70 8.22
CA ASP A 152 -15.61 -6.87 8.35
C ASP A 152 -15.87 -8.38 8.48
N GLU A 153 -16.39 -8.82 9.63
CA GLU A 153 -16.91 -10.19 9.81
C GLU A 153 -17.97 -10.56 8.75
N GLU A 154 -18.42 -9.59 7.93
CA GLU A 154 -19.39 -9.78 6.86
C GLU A 154 -18.83 -10.43 5.58
N SER A 155 -17.51 -10.52 5.40
CA SER A 155 -16.92 -11.09 4.17
C SER A 155 -16.89 -12.64 4.12
N GLU A 156 -17.06 -13.32 5.25
CA GLU A 156 -17.19 -14.79 5.31
C GLU A 156 -18.58 -15.27 4.86
N SER A 157 -19.62 -14.45 5.01
CA SER A 157 -20.97 -14.79 4.56
C SER A 157 -21.14 -14.78 3.02
N LYS A 158 -20.29 -14.05 2.29
CA LYS A 158 -20.36 -13.93 0.82
C LYS A 158 -19.57 -15.02 0.09
N LYS A 159 -18.51 -15.57 0.69
CA LYS A 159 -17.81 -16.75 0.14
C LYS A 159 -18.72 -17.99 0.22
N ASN A 160 -19.38 -18.20 1.36
CA ASN A 160 -20.31 -19.33 1.55
C ASN A 160 -21.56 -19.30 0.63
N LYS A 161 -21.92 -18.12 0.08
CA LYS A 161 -23.04 -17.97 -0.88
C LYS A 161 -22.62 -18.14 -2.34
N MET A 162 -21.34 -18.02 -2.68
CA MET A 162 -20.87 -18.18 -4.05
C MET A 162 -20.49 -19.63 -4.37
N ASP A 163 -20.19 -20.43 -3.34
CA ASP A 163 -19.89 -21.87 -3.45
C ASP A 163 -21.15 -22.77 -3.43
N THR A 164 -22.33 -22.21 -3.16
CA THR A 164 -23.61 -22.97 -3.04
C THR A 164 -24.57 -22.81 -4.23
N SER A 165 -24.19 -22.07 -5.28
CA SER A 165 -25.03 -21.87 -6.49
C SER A 165 -24.55 -22.65 -7.72
N GLY A 166 -23.77 -23.70 -7.52
CA GLY A 166 -23.29 -24.62 -8.56
C GLY A 166 -23.66 -26.07 -8.24
N LYS A 167 -24.94 -26.39 -8.25
CA LYS A 167 -25.47 -27.76 -8.39
C LYS A 167 -26.87 -27.71 -9.02
#